data_AF-A0A7S3NUW5-F1
#
_entry.id   AF-A0A7S3NUW5-F1
#
_cell.length_a   1.000
_cell.length_b   1.000
_cell.length_c   1.000
_cell.angle_alpha   90.00
_cell.angle_beta   90.00
_cell.angle_gamma   90.00
#
_symmetry.space_group_name_H-M   'P 1'
#
loop_
_entity.id
_entity.type
_entity.pdbx_description
1 polymer ?
#
loop_
_entity_poly.entity_id
_entity_poly.type
_entity_poly.pdbx_seq_one_letter_code
_entity_poly.pdbx_strand_id
1 'polypeptide(L)'
;LIFLHKLDDALKAINSYISRPEISLIARANLQKIQGFLLMISTDHENVLIALSAFRSSLQNFQNLKLIKGVAICQLGVAKICHDRYNELVIEKNPEEQKEFLAQCLEITNNSIDLFREVGFEEGQRQSTKIKESFLKVQSSESLNFGYKSMMQEDNSVLLSVIC
;
A
#
# COMPACT_ATOMS: atom_id res chain seq x y z
N LEU A 1 11.30 14.59 -1.93
CA LEU A 1 11.48 16.07 -2.04
C LEU A 1 11.43 16.61 -3.48
N ILE A 2 11.71 15.83 -4.56
CA ILE A 2 11.38 16.21 -5.97
C ILE A 2 9.92 15.81 -6.36
N PHE A 3 9.20 15.17 -5.45
CA PHE A 3 8.04 14.31 -5.74
C PHE A 3 6.69 15.00 -6.02
N LEU A 4 6.50 16.29 -5.72
CA LEU A 4 5.16 16.91 -5.74
C LEU A 4 4.86 17.82 -6.94
N HIS A 5 5.87 18.36 -7.64
CA HIS A 5 5.62 19.27 -8.78
C HIS A 5 5.67 18.59 -10.16
N LYS A 6 6.04 17.30 -10.21
CA LYS A 6 6.20 16.53 -11.46
C LYS A 6 5.71 15.09 -11.31
N LEU A 7 4.62 14.88 -10.57
CA LEU A 7 4.03 13.55 -10.37
C LEU A 7 3.73 12.88 -11.72
N ASP A 8 3.08 13.60 -12.63
CA ASP A 8 2.73 13.08 -13.96
C ASP A 8 3.95 12.70 -14.80
N ASP A 9 5.01 13.52 -14.77
CA ASP A 9 6.25 13.21 -15.50
C ASP A 9 6.96 11.98 -14.90
N ALA A 10 6.95 11.85 -13.57
CA ALA A 10 7.49 10.67 -12.89
C ALA A 10 6.72 9.41 -13.26
N LEU A 11 5.38 9.47 -13.27
CA LEU A 11 4.51 8.35 -13.66
C LEU A 11 4.70 7.99 -15.14
N LYS A 12 4.79 8.98 -16.04
CA LYS A 12 5.10 8.76 -17.47
C LYS A 12 6.44 8.06 -17.65
N ALA A 13 7.48 8.52 -16.95
CA ALA A 13 8.80 7.89 -17.00
C ALA A 13 8.73 6.44 -16.50
N ILE A 14 8.13 6.20 -15.34
CA ILE A 14 7.97 4.86 -14.76
C ILE A 14 7.24 3.93 -15.72
N ASN A 15 6.10 4.35 -16.28
CA ASN A 15 5.32 3.56 -17.23
C ASN A 15 6.12 3.21 -18.49
N SER A 16 6.86 4.18 -19.04
CA SER A 16 7.73 3.97 -20.21
C SER A 16 8.86 2.98 -19.94
N TYR A 17 9.38 2.91 -18.70
CA TYR A 17 10.43 1.95 -18.34
C TYR A 17 9.88 0.56 -18.03
N ILE A 18 8.76 0.45 -17.32
CA ILE A 18 8.14 -0.85 -17.00
C ILE A 18 7.69 -1.56 -18.27
N SER A 19 7.22 -0.85 -19.29
CA SER A 19 6.76 -1.48 -20.55
C SER A 19 7.88 -2.08 -21.40
N ARG A 20 9.16 -1.81 -21.08
CA ARG A 20 10.29 -2.30 -21.86
C ARG A 20 10.48 -3.81 -21.66
N PRO A 21 10.71 -4.60 -22.72
CA PRO A 21 10.93 -6.04 -22.60
C PRO A 21 12.26 -6.37 -21.88
N GLU A 22 13.28 -5.53 -22.03
CA GLU A 22 14.63 -5.75 -21.50
C GLU A 22 14.80 -5.40 -20.01
N ILE A 23 13.78 -4.83 -19.36
CA ILE A 23 13.89 -4.44 -17.96
C ILE A 23 13.97 -5.67 -17.05
N SER A 24 14.94 -5.67 -16.15
CA SER A 24 15.09 -6.74 -15.16
C SER A 24 13.86 -6.83 -14.25
N LEU A 25 13.54 -8.04 -13.79
CA LEU A 25 12.39 -8.28 -12.92
C LEU A 25 12.49 -7.47 -11.60
N ILE A 26 13.69 -7.32 -11.05
CA ILE A 26 13.93 -6.53 -9.83
C ILE A 26 13.73 -5.03 -10.06
N ALA A 27 14.13 -4.50 -11.22
CA ALA A 27 13.89 -3.10 -11.56
C ALA A 27 12.40 -2.86 -11.80
N ARG A 28 11.73 -3.76 -12.52
CA ARG A 28 10.28 -3.75 -12.72
C ARG A 28 9.52 -3.71 -11.39
N ALA A 29 9.85 -4.61 -10.47
CA ALA A 29 9.24 -4.66 -9.14
C ALA A 29 9.43 -3.33 -8.39
N ASN A 30 10.65 -2.80 -8.33
CA ASN A 30 10.91 -1.55 -7.63
C ASN A 30 10.19 -0.34 -8.26
N LEU A 31 10.12 -0.26 -9.59
CA LEU A 31 9.40 0.82 -10.27
C LEU A 31 7.88 0.74 -10.02
N GLN A 32 7.30 -0.47 -10.06
CA GLN A 32 5.88 -0.68 -9.72
C GLN A 32 5.58 -0.34 -8.26
N LYS A 33 6.47 -0.72 -7.33
CA LYS A 33 6.39 -0.31 -5.92
C LYS A 33 6.38 1.22 -5.78
N ILE A 34 7.31 1.91 -6.44
CA ILE A 34 7.41 3.38 -6.42
C ILE A 34 6.15 4.02 -7.03
N GLN A 35 5.65 3.47 -8.14
CA GLN A 35 4.39 3.90 -8.75
C GLN A 35 3.21 3.77 -7.77
N GLY A 36 3.11 2.65 -7.04
CA GLY A 36 2.09 2.47 -6.01
C GLY A 36 2.13 3.58 -4.96
N PHE A 37 3.33 3.91 -4.44
CA PHE A 37 3.49 4.99 -3.47
C PHE A 37 3.17 6.37 -4.04
N LEU A 38 3.58 6.65 -5.27
CA LEU A 38 3.29 7.90 -5.98
C LEU A 38 1.80 8.10 -6.23
N LEU A 39 1.06 7.04 -6.52
CA LEU A 39 -0.37 7.15 -6.82
C LEU A 39 -1.22 7.18 -5.55
N MET A 40 -0.72 6.65 -4.43
CA MET A 40 -1.42 6.68 -3.16
C MET A 40 -1.59 8.10 -2.59
N ILE A 41 -0.75 9.06 -2.98
CA ILE A 41 -0.94 10.48 -2.61
C ILE A 41 -2.05 11.16 -3.44
N SER A 42 -2.55 10.53 -4.50
CA SER A 42 -3.63 11.07 -5.32
C SER A 42 -4.98 10.96 -4.61
N THR A 43 -5.83 11.96 -4.76
CA THR A 43 -7.22 11.93 -4.26
C THR A 43 -8.18 11.22 -5.22
N ASP A 44 -7.77 10.95 -6.45
CA ASP A 44 -8.60 10.32 -7.47
C ASP A 44 -8.71 8.80 -7.28
N HIS A 45 -9.94 8.28 -7.34
CA HIS A 45 -10.26 6.87 -7.13
C HIS A 45 -9.59 5.96 -8.17
N GLU A 46 -9.53 6.37 -9.44
CA GLU A 46 -8.89 5.57 -10.49
C GLU A 46 -7.40 5.36 -10.17
N ASN A 47 -6.74 6.42 -9.71
CA ASN A 47 -5.35 6.36 -9.27
C ASN A 47 -5.13 5.43 -8.06
N VAL A 48 -6.10 5.32 -7.14
CA VAL A 48 -6.05 4.35 -6.03
C VAL A 48 -6.07 2.92 -6.54
N LEU A 49 -6.94 2.62 -7.52
CA LEU A 49 -7.02 1.29 -8.13
C LEU A 49 -5.73 0.94 -8.88
N ILE A 50 -5.15 1.91 -9.61
CA ILE A 50 -3.85 1.73 -10.26
C ILE A 50 -2.75 1.52 -9.22
N ALA A 51 -2.76 2.24 -8.09
CA ALA A 51 -1.80 2.06 -7.00
C ALA A 51 -1.85 0.64 -6.42
N LEU A 52 -3.05 0.11 -6.16
CA LEU A 52 -3.26 -1.27 -5.69
C LEU A 52 -2.74 -2.29 -6.71
N SER A 53 -3.03 -2.10 -8.00
CA SER A 53 -2.54 -2.96 -9.07
C SER A 53 -1.02 -2.97 -9.16
N ALA A 54 -0.39 -1.79 -9.03
CA ALA A 54 1.06 -1.65 -9.04
C ALA A 54 1.71 -2.37 -7.85
N PHE A 55 1.17 -2.21 -6.63
CA PHE A 55 1.67 -2.94 -5.47
C PHE A 55 1.50 -4.46 -5.59
N ARG A 56 0.35 -4.94 -6.08
CA ARG A 56 0.11 -6.39 -6.28
C ARG A 56 1.05 -7.00 -7.31
N SER A 57 1.28 -6.29 -8.42
CA SER A 57 2.23 -6.72 -9.45
C SER A 57 3.68 -6.73 -8.92
N SER A 58 4.06 -5.69 -8.16
CA SER A 58 5.35 -5.62 -7.49
C SER A 58 5.53 -6.73 -6.45
N LEU A 59 4.50 -7.01 -5.65
CA LEU A 59 4.47 -8.08 -4.65
C LEU A 59 4.76 -9.44 -5.29
N GLN A 60 4.06 -9.78 -6.38
CA GLN A 60 4.27 -11.02 -7.11
C GLN A 60 5.72 -11.13 -7.63
N ASN A 61 6.26 -10.04 -8.17
CA ASN A 61 7.64 -10.01 -8.66
C ASN A 61 8.65 -10.22 -7.52
N PHE A 62 8.46 -9.59 -6.35
CA PHE A 62 9.33 -9.80 -5.19
C PHE A 62 9.21 -11.21 -4.60
N GLN A 63 8.02 -11.82 -4.63
CA GLN A 63 7.83 -13.22 -4.25
C GLN A 63 8.58 -14.16 -5.19
N ASN A 64 8.49 -13.96 -6.50
CA ASN A 64 9.23 -14.72 -7.50
C ASN A 64 10.75 -14.59 -7.32
N LEU A 65 11.22 -13.40 -6.95
CA LEU A 65 12.62 -13.11 -6.65
C LEU A 65 13.06 -13.57 -5.25
N LYS A 66 12.12 -14.02 -4.40
CA LYS A 66 12.36 -14.38 -2.98
C LYS A 66 12.97 -13.24 -2.16
N LEU A 67 12.61 -11.99 -2.48
CA LEU A 67 13.09 -10.79 -1.78
C LEU A 67 12.10 -10.39 -0.68
N ILE A 68 12.28 -10.98 0.49
CA ILE A 68 11.37 -10.87 1.65
C ILE A 68 11.05 -9.42 2.03
N LYS A 69 12.07 -8.56 2.13
CA LYS A 69 11.86 -7.13 2.45
C LYS A 69 10.98 -6.43 1.39
N GLY A 70 11.13 -6.79 0.12
CA GLY A 70 10.30 -6.27 -0.97
C GLY A 70 8.83 -6.71 -0.85
N VAL A 71 8.62 -7.98 -0.50
CA VAL A 71 7.29 -8.54 -0.20
C VAL A 71 6.63 -7.79 0.96
N ALA A 72 7.35 -7.63 2.07
CA ALA A 72 6.87 -6.94 3.27
C ALA A 72 6.44 -5.49 2.99
N ILE A 73 7.25 -4.74 2.24
CA ILE A 73 6.94 -3.35 1.84
C ILE A 73 5.71 -3.27 0.94
N CYS A 74 5.56 -4.20 -0.01
CA CYS A 74 4.37 -4.18 -0.88
C CYS A 74 3.10 -4.55 -0.12
N GLN A 75 3.16 -5.50 0.82
CA GLN A 75 2.03 -5.82 1.70
C GLN A 75 1.65 -4.64 2.60
N LEU A 76 2.62 -3.92 3.15
CA LEU A 76 2.40 -2.68 3.89
C LEU A 76 1.73 -1.61 3.00
N GLY A 77 2.19 -1.44 1.76
CA GLY A 77 1.60 -0.52 0.79
C GLY A 77 0.12 -0.83 0.50
N VAL A 78 -0.20 -2.11 0.27
CA VAL A 78 -1.59 -2.57 0.10
C VAL A 78 -2.42 -2.30 1.35
N ALA A 79 -1.94 -2.71 2.52
CA ALA A 79 -2.63 -2.51 3.80
C ALA A 79 -2.94 -1.03 4.05
N LYS A 80 -1.98 -0.14 3.75
CA LYS A 80 -2.16 1.31 3.90
C LYS A 80 -3.23 1.86 2.96
N ILE A 81 -3.24 1.48 1.68
CA ILE A 81 -4.29 1.92 0.76
C ILE A 81 -5.66 1.44 1.26
N CYS A 82 -5.75 0.15 1.62
CA CYS A 82 -7.00 -0.42 2.11
C CYS A 82 -7.51 0.28 3.37
N HIS A 83 -6.61 0.76 4.23
CA HIS A 83 -6.95 1.55 5.40
C HIS A 83 -7.40 2.97 5.02
N ASP A 84 -6.54 3.72 4.31
CA ASP A 84 -6.74 5.14 4.04
C ASP A 84 -7.94 5.39 3.10
N ARG A 85 -8.26 4.42 2.23
CA ARG A 85 -9.31 4.49 1.21
C ARG A 85 -10.39 3.42 1.41
N TYR A 86 -10.54 2.89 2.63
CA TYR A 86 -11.48 1.81 2.95
C TYR A 86 -12.89 2.09 2.40
N ASN A 87 -13.46 3.25 2.74
CA ASN A 87 -14.82 3.63 2.38
C ASN A 87 -15.05 3.60 0.86
N GLU A 88 -14.06 4.02 0.07
CA GLU A 88 -14.17 4.06 -1.40
C GLU A 88 -14.06 2.68 -2.02
N LEU A 89 -13.25 1.79 -1.44
CA LEU A 89 -13.05 0.43 -1.92
C LEU A 89 -14.22 -0.50 -1.59
N VAL A 90 -15.11 -0.07 -0.68
CA VAL A 90 -16.22 -0.88 -0.19
C VAL A 90 -17.61 -0.26 -0.39
N ILE A 91 -17.70 0.91 -1.03
CA ILE A 91 -18.96 1.68 -1.15
C ILE A 91 -20.10 0.91 -1.85
N GLU A 92 -19.76 0.01 -2.77
CA GLU A 92 -20.72 -0.82 -3.51
C GLU A 92 -20.81 -2.27 -2.97
N LYS A 93 -20.04 -2.60 -1.93
CA LYS A 93 -19.99 -3.94 -1.36
C LYS A 93 -21.09 -4.13 -0.33
N ASN A 94 -21.70 -5.31 -0.31
CA ASN A 94 -22.63 -5.69 0.75
C ASN A 94 -21.89 -5.96 2.09
N PRO A 95 -22.59 -6.01 3.23
CA PRO A 95 -21.93 -6.16 4.54
C PRO A 95 -21.05 -7.42 4.70
N GLU A 96 -21.36 -8.53 4.02
CA GLU A 96 -20.52 -9.73 4.06
C GLU A 96 -19.21 -9.53 3.28
N GLU A 97 -19.31 -8.95 2.08
CA GLU A 97 -18.14 -8.59 1.26
C GLU A 97 -17.25 -7.54 1.96
N GLN A 98 -17.83 -6.62 2.72
CA GLN A 98 -17.08 -5.65 3.53
C GLN A 98 -16.28 -6.33 4.65
N LYS A 99 -16.89 -7.32 5.32
CA LYS A 99 -16.23 -8.12 6.36
C LYS A 99 -15.11 -8.98 5.77
N GLU A 100 -15.37 -9.63 4.64
CA GLU A 100 -14.35 -10.42 3.95
C GLU A 100 -13.16 -9.55 3.52
N PHE A 101 -13.44 -8.38 2.94
CA PHE A 101 -12.40 -7.43 2.55
C PHE A 101 -11.56 -6.97 3.76
N LEU A 102 -12.21 -6.63 4.89
CA LEU A 102 -11.51 -6.26 6.11
C LEU A 102 -10.62 -7.41 6.64
N ALA A 103 -11.11 -8.65 6.61
CA ALA A 103 -10.36 -9.82 7.02
C ALA A 103 -9.11 -10.03 6.14
N GLN A 104 -9.24 -9.91 4.82
CA GLN A 104 -8.12 -9.98 3.88
C GLN A 104 -7.07 -8.87 4.14
N CYS A 105 -7.52 -7.65 4.45
CA CYS A 105 -6.62 -6.55 4.78
C CYS A 105 -5.84 -6.79 6.08
N LEU A 106 -6.52 -7.32 7.11
CA LEU A 106 -5.90 -7.71 8.37
C LEU A 106 -4.88 -8.83 8.18
N GLU A 107 -5.19 -9.83 7.36
CA GLU A 107 -4.26 -10.92 7.03
C GLU A 107 -3.00 -10.40 6.34
N ILE A 108 -3.15 -9.58 5.30
CA ILE A 108 -2.01 -8.94 4.61
C ILE A 108 -1.17 -8.11 5.58
N THR A 109 -1.82 -7.40 6.51
CA THR A 109 -1.12 -6.57 7.50
C THR A 109 -0.34 -7.43 8.50
N ASN A 110 -0.93 -8.52 8.99
CA ASN A 110 -0.24 -9.47 9.88
C ASN A 110 0.98 -10.10 9.19
N ASN A 111 0.80 -10.56 7.95
CA ASN A 111 1.90 -11.11 7.15
C ASN A 111 3.03 -10.09 7.00
N SER A 112 2.71 -8.82 6.75
CA SER A 112 3.71 -7.74 6.65
C SER A 112 4.49 -7.56 7.96
N ILE A 113 3.82 -7.60 9.12
CA ILE A 113 4.47 -7.52 10.45
C ILE A 113 5.48 -8.66 10.62
N ASP A 114 5.07 -9.90 10.30
CA ASP A 114 5.92 -11.07 10.48
C ASP A 114 7.12 -11.06 9.53
N LEU A 115 6.92 -10.67 8.27
CA LEU A 115 8.03 -10.53 7.31
C LEU A 115 9.00 -9.42 7.69
N PHE A 116 8.52 -8.29 8.23
CA PHE A 116 9.42 -7.24 8.73
C PHE A 116 10.20 -7.67 9.97
N ARG A 117 9.59 -8.48 10.85
CA ARG A 117 10.27 -9.12 11.97
C ARG A 117 11.36 -10.06 11.48
N GLU A 118 11.07 -10.89 10.47
CA GLU A 118 12.03 -11.84 9.89
C GLU A 118 13.29 -11.15 9.35
N VAL A 119 13.13 -10.01 8.66
CA VAL A 119 14.27 -9.26 8.09
C VAL A 119 14.90 -8.24 9.07
N GLY A 120 14.44 -8.21 10.33
CA GLY A 120 14.96 -7.31 11.36
C GLY A 120 14.71 -5.82 11.07
N PHE A 121 13.62 -5.47 10.38
CA PHE A 121 13.30 -4.08 10.04
C PHE A 121 12.21 -3.50 10.95
N GLU A 122 12.63 -3.03 12.12
CA GLU A 122 11.75 -2.56 13.21
C GLU A 122 10.78 -1.46 12.78
N GLU A 123 11.22 -0.50 11.96
CA GLU A 123 10.36 0.60 11.52
C GLU A 123 9.21 0.10 10.65
N GLY A 124 9.47 -0.83 9.72
CA GLY A 124 8.41 -1.47 8.93
C GLY A 124 7.43 -2.23 9.81
N GLN A 125 7.94 -3.00 10.79
CA GLN A 125 7.10 -3.71 11.74
C GLN A 125 6.19 -2.75 12.55
N ARG A 126 6.75 -1.63 13.01
CA ARG A 126 6.02 -0.59 13.76
C ARG A 126 4.90 0.01 12.92
N GLN A 127 5.19 0.36 11.67
CA GLN A 127 4.19 0.92 10.76
C GLN A 127 3.06 -0.06 10.44
N SER A 128 3.39 -1.32 10.13
CA SER A 128 2.37 -2.36 9.89
C SER A 128 1.51 -2.60 11.14
N THR A 129 2.11 -2.53 12.34
CA THR A 129 1.37 -2.66 13.62
C THR A 129 0.37 -1.52 13.83
N LYS A 130 0.77 -0.26 13.57
CA LYS A 130 -0.15 0.90 13.65
C LYS A 130 -1.35 0.77 12.70
N ILE A 131 -1.12 0.29 11.48
CA ILE A 131 -2.20 0.05 10.51
C ILE A 131 -3.13 -1.05 11.00
N LYS A 132 -2.59 -2.15 11.53
CA LYS A 132 -3.38 -3.23 12.16
C LYS A 132 -4.27 -2.70 13.27
N GLU A 133 -3.71 -1.92 14.20
CA GLU A 133 -4.49 -1.31 15.30
C GLU A 133 -5.62 -0.42 14.76
N SER A 134 -5.38 0.26 13.65
CA SER A 134 -6.40 1.10 13.01
C SER A 134 -7.53 0.27 12.39
N PHE A 135 -7.22 -0.87 11.74
CA PHE A 135 -8.23 -1.81 11.28
C PHE A 135 -9.05 -2.44 12.43
N LEU A 136 -8.40 -2.77 13.55
CA LEU A 136 -9.10 -3.33 14.72
C LEU A 136 -10.06 -2.30 15.35
N LYS A 137 -9.70 -1.02 15.34
CA LYS A 137 -10.61 0.06 15.77
C LYS A 137 -11.87 0.11 14.89
N VAL A 138 -11.73 -0.01 13.57
CA VAL A 138 -12.88 -0.14 12.63
C VAL A 138 -13.75 -1.33 13.01
N GLN A 139 -13.15 -2.48 13.28
CA GLN A 139 -13.90 -3.70 13.63
C GLN A 139 -14.65 -3.59 14.97
N SER A 140 -14.05 -2.94 15.96
CA SER A 140 -14.66 -2.77 17.29
C SER A 140 -15.75 -1.70 17.35
N SER A 141 -15.81 -0.80 16.37
CA SER A 141 -16.77 0.30 16.29
C SER A 141 -17.99 -0.08 15.46
N GLU A 142 -18.74 -1.10 15.89
CA GLU A 142 -20.07 -1.45 15.35
C GLU A 142 -21.15 -0.33 15.53
N SER A 143 -20.77 0.94 15.74
CA SER A 143 -21.74 2.03 15.84
C SER A 143 -21.19 3.39 15.38
N LEU A 144 -21.98 4.02 14.52
CA LEU A 144 -22.06 5.45 14.17
C LEU A 144 -21.30 5.94 12.91
N ASN A 145 -22.12 6.29 11.91
CA ASN A 145 -21.96 7.43 11.01
C ASN A 145 -20.57 7.67 10.43
N PHE A 146 -20.43 7.17 9.20
CA PHE A 146 -19.41 7.51 8.22
C PHE A 146 -19.00 8.99 8.29
N GLY A 147 -17.79 9.18 8.82
CA GLY A 147 -17.12 10.46 8.96
C GLY A 147 -15.67 10.22 9.35
N TYR A 148 -14.98 9.35 8.60
CA TYR A 148 -13.55 9.12 8.76
C TYR A 148 -12.82 10.43 8.43
N LYS A 149 -12.48 11.22 9.45
CA LYS A 149 -11.53 12.32 9.28
C LYS A 149 -10.16 11.69 9.18
N SER A 150 -9.61 11.73 7.96
CA SER A 150 -8.25 11.28 7.68
C SER A 150 -7.27 11.89 8.68
N MET A 151 -6.40 11.07 9.27
CA MET A 151 -5.14 11.54 9.85
C MET A 151 -4.23 12.02 8.71
N MET A 152 -4.59 13.12 8.04
CA MET A 152 -3.75 13.73 7.02
C MET A 152 -2.94 14.84 7.66
N GLN A 153 -1.67 14.54 7.95
CA GLN A 153 -0.52 15.30 7.45
C GLN A 153 0.81 14.81 8.02
N GLU A 154 0.85 14.17 9.18
CA GLU A 154 2.13 13.81 9.83
C GLU A 154 2.80 12.54 9.27
N ASP A 155 2.03 11.58 8.73
CA ASP A 155 2.56 10.22 8.44
C ASP A 155 3.14 9.99 7.03
N ASN A 156 3.01 10.92 6.08
CA ASN A 156 3.60 10.74 4.73
C ASN A 156 5.14 10.80 4.75
N SER A 157 5.73 11.51 5.73
CA SER A 157 7.19 11.61 5.89
C SER A 157 7.84 10.29 6.30
N VAL A 158 7.14 9.52 7.15
CA VAL A 158 7.64 8.24 7.68
C VAL A 158 7.52 7.13 6.64
N LEU A 159 6.47 7.16 5.81
CA LEU A 159 6.36 6.24 4.70
C LEU A 159 7.48 6.44 3.66
N LEU A 160 7.85 7.69 3.39
CA LEU A 160 9.02 8.03 2.58
C LEU A 160 10.33 7.48 3.17
N SER A 161 10.46 7.45 4.50
CA SER A 161 11.62 6.83 5.17
C SER A 161 11.67 5.30 5.08
N VAL A 162 10.52 4.64 4.82
CA VAL A 162 10.43 3.20 4.52
C VAL A 162 10.67 2.92 3.02
N ILE A 163 10.43 3.92 2.16
CA ILE A 163 10.64 3.86 0.70
C ILE A 163 12.13 4.01 0.33
N CYS A 164 12.86 4.89 1.03
CA CYS A 164 14.29 5.18 0.84
C CYS A 164 15.20 4.17 1.57
#